data_AF-A0A220TYU7-F1
#
_entry.id   AF-A0A220TYU7-F1
#
_cell.length_a   1.000
_cell.length_b   1.000
_cell.length_c   1.000
_cell.angle_alpha   90.00
_cell.angle_beta   90.00
_cell.angle_gamma   90.00
#
_symmetry.space_group_name_H-M   'P 1'
#
loop_
_entity.id
_entity.type
_entity.pdbx_description
1 polymer ?
#
loop_
_entity_poly.entity_id
_entity_poly.type
_entity_poly.pdbx_seq_one_letter_code
_entity_poly.pdbx_strand_id
1 'polypeptide(L)'
;MEFPVIQTNFWDGVIAVPLVVLITQLFKIFPIPSKFIPTIATVVGFTISIFFSHRHDLWAGLFMGGFYSGAAIGAYASLKTSWLALRKQGEYKTKGKPY
;
A
#
# COMPACT_ATOMS: atom_id res chain seq x y z
N MET A 1 6.50 9.23 32.18
CA MET A 1 6.31 8.50 30.91
C MET A 1 7.19 9.19 29.90
N GLU A 2 8.38 8.66 29.63
CA GLU A 2 9.20 9.16 28.53
C GLU A 2 8.61 8.63 27.24
N PHE A 3 8.16 9.53 26.38
CA PHE A 3 7.74 9.16 25.02
C PHE A 3 8.97 8.61 24.29
N PRO A 4 8.86 7.45 23.62
CA PRO A 4 9.97 6.96 22.82
C PRO A 4 10.31 8.01 21.76
N VAL A 5 11.54 8.51 21.80
CA VAL A 5 12.06 9.44 20.79
C VAL A 5 12.31 8.61 19.54
N ILE A 6 11.27 8.50 18.72
CA ILE A 6 11.35 7.81 17.45
C ILE A 6 12.21 8.66 16.52
N GLN A 7 13.50 8.35 16.41
CA GLN A 7 14.33 8.80 15.30
C GLN A 7 13.88 8.08 14.03
N THR A 8 12.67 8.39 13.58
CA THR A 8 12.23 7.96 12.25
C THR A 8 13.05 8.78 11.28
N ASN A 9 14.03 8.16 10.63
CA ASN A 9 14.66 8.78 9.49
C ASN A 9 13.54 8.99 8.47
N PHE A 10 13.24 10.22 8.05
CA PHE A 10 12.15 10.53 7.11
C PHE A 10 12.13 9.58 5.89
N TRP A 11 13.32 9.11 5.51
CA TRP A 11 13.58 8.08 4.53
C TRP A 11 12.82 6.76 4.72
N ASP A 12 12.50 6.35 5.95
CA ASP A 12 11.80 5.09 6.21
C ASP A 12 10.36 5.14 5.68
N GLY A 13 9.64 6.25 5.88
CA GLY A 13 8.31 6.42 5.31
C GLY A 13 8.33 6.61 3.79
N VAL A 14 9.33 7.34 3.28
CA VAL A 14 9.49 7.62 1.85
C VAL A 14 9.87 6.37 1.06
N ILE A 15 10.64 5.45 1.65
CA ILE A 15 11.11 4.23 0.98
C ILE A 15 10.19 3.05 1.28
N ALA A 16 9.70 2.88 2.52
CA ALA A 16 8.88 1.72 2.87
C ALA A 16 7.55 1.70 2.11
N VAL A 17 6.87 2.84 1.94
CA VAL A 17 5.57 2.88 1.25
C VAL A 17 5.68 2.45 -0.23
N PRO A 18 6.59 3.02 -1.05
CA PRO A 18 6.82 2.53 -2.41
C PRO A 18 7.21 1.06 -2.45
N LEU A 19 8.01 0.60 -1.49
CA LEU A 19 8.48 -0.79 -1.44
C LEU A 19 7.35 -1.78 -1.14
N VAL A 20 6.43 -1.44 -0.21
CA VAL A 20 5.19 -2.21 0.03
C VAL A 20 4.32 -2.23 -1.23
N VAL A 21 4.17 -1.09 -1.91
CA VAL A 21 3.41 -1.01 -3.17
C VAL A 21 4.07 -1.88 -4.25
N LEU A 22 5.40 -1.86 -4.37
CA LEU A 22 6.13 -2.64 -5.37
C LEU A 22 5.96 -4.14 -5.12
N ILE A 23 6.09 -4.58 -3.87
CA ILE A 23 5.87 -5.97 -3.47
C ILE A 23 4.41 -6.39 -3.72
N THR A 24 3.43 -5.57 -3.35
CA THR A 24 2.01 -5.90 -3.59
C THR A 24 1.67 -5.98 -5.08
N GLN A 25 2.35 -5.21 -5.92
CA GLN A 25 2.23 -5.33 -7.38
C GLN A 25 2.93 -6.58 -7.93
N LEU A 26 4.07 -7.01 -7.35
CA LEU A 26 4.70 -8.30 -7.71
C LEU A 26 3.78 -9.49 -7.39
N PHE A 27 3.03 -9.43 -6.28
CA PHE A 27 2.04 -10.45 -5.94
C PHE A 27 0.89 -10.55 -6.96
N LYS A 28 0.69 -9.53 -7.79
CA LYS A 28 -0.30 -9.51 -8.87
C LYS A 28 0.11 -10.37 -10.07
N ILE A 29 1.38 -10.80 -10.15
CA ILE A 29 1.88 -11.77 -11.14
C ILE A 29 1.35 -13.17 -10.83
N PHE A 30 1.05 -13.45 -9.57
CA PHE A 30 0.39 -14.69 -9.17
C PHE A 30 -1.12 -14.60 -9.45
N PRO A 31 -1.81 -15.71 -9.74
CA PRO A 31 -3.27 -15.77 -9.98
C PRO A 31 -4.07 -15.60 -8.67
N ILE A 32 -3.68 -14.64 -7.83
CA ILE A 32 -4.31 -14.36 -6.55
C ILE A 32 -5.57 -13.51 -6.82
N PRO A 33 -6.73 -13.88 -6.26
CA PRO A 33 -7.93 -13.07 -6.36
C PRO A 33 -7.68 -11.66 -5.81
N SER A 34 -8.03 -10.63 -6.59
CA SER A 34 -7.80 -9.22 -6.25
C SER A 34 -8.43 -8.74 -4.93
N LYS A 35 -9.26 -9.59 -4.28
CA LYS A 35 -9.76 -9.41 -2.91
C LYS A 35 -8.68 -9.54 -1.83
N PHE A 36 -7.61 -10.30 -2.08
CA PHE A 36 -6.53 -10.55 -1.10
C PHE A 36 -5.38 -9.55 -1.18
N ILE A 37 -5.34 -8.71 -2.21
CA ILE A 37 -4.31 -7.68 -2.38
C ILE A 37 -4.23 -6.74 -1.15
N PRO A 38 -5.35 -6.25 -0.57
CA PRO A 38 -5.30 -5.42 0.63
C PRO A 38 -4.74 -6.18 1.84
N THR A 39 -5.10 -7.45 2.00
CA THR A 39 -4.58 -8.30 3.09
C THR A 39 -3.08 -8.52 2.96
N ILE A 40 -2.59 -8.77 1.75
CA ILE A 40 -1.16 -8.92 1.46
C ILE A 40 -0.43 -7.60 1.74
N ALA A 41 -1.01 -6.46 1.36
CA ALA A 41 -0.45 -5.14 1.66
C ALA A 41 -0.30 -4.92 3.17
N THR A 42 -1.29 -5.34 3.96
CA THR A 42 -1.23 -5.28 5.42
C THR A 42 -0.12 -6.17 5.98
N VAL A 43 -0.07 -7.44 5.56
CA VAL A 43 0.95 -8.39 6.05
C VAL A 43 2.36 -7.90 5.72
N VAL A 44 2.57 -7.41 4.49
CA VAL A 44 3.85 -6.88 4.04
C VAL A 44 4.20 -5.57 4.75
N GLY A 45 3.26 -4.65 4.95
CA GLY A 45 3.47 -3.38 5.65
C GLY A 45 3.85 -3.57 7.12
N PHE A 46 3.18 -4.48 7.82
CA PHE A 46 3.56 -4.86 9.18
C PHE A 46 4.91 -5.59 9.24
N THR A 47 5.17 -6.50 8.30
CA THR A 47 6.46 -7.22 8.26
C THR A 47 7.62 -6.26 8.06
N ILE A 48 7.52 -5.32 7.11
CA ILE A 48 8.57 -4.33 6.86
C ILE A 48 8.76 -3.41 8.07
N SER A 49 7.67 -2.92 8.68
CA SER A 49 7.79 -2.01 9.81
C SER A 49 8.36 -2.67 11.07
N ILE A 50 7.91 -3.88 11.40
CA ILE A 50 8.38 -4.61 12.59
C ILE A 50 9.83 -5.08 12.43
N PHE A 51 10.22 -5.59 11.26
CA PHE A 51 11.53 -6.23 11.08
C PHE A 51 12.66 -5.27 10.68
N PHE A 52 12.37 -4.20 9.94
CA PHE A 52 13.39 -3.26 9.44
C PHE A 52 13.42 -1.94 10.21
N SER A 53 12.26 -1.36 10.50
CA SER A 53 12.17 0.04 10.91
C SER A 53 12.33 0.22 12.44
N HIS A 54 11.73 -0.68 13.24
CA HIS A 54 11.67 -0.50 14.70
C HIS A 54 11.98 -1.77 15.50
N ARG A 55 13.12 -2.40 15.22
CA ARG A 55 13.54 -3.62 15.95
C ARG A 55 13.74 -3.40 17.46
N HIS A 56 13.96 -2.15 17.90
CA HIS A 56 14.14 -1.79 19.31
C HIS A 56 12.86 -1.35 20.02
N ASP A 57 11.77 -1.06 19.29
CA ASP A 57 10.52 -0.56 19.89
C ASP A 57 9.30 -1.09 19.14
N LEU A 58 8.73 -2.19 19.67
CA LEU A 58 7.63 -2.91 19.04
C LEU A 58 6.37 -2.05 18.88
N TRP A 59 6.14 -1.07 19.77
CA TRP A 59 4.97 -0.19 19.71
C TRP A 59 5.07 0.82 18.55
N ALA A 60 6.25 1.39 18.33
CA ALA A 60 6.50 2.28 17.20
C ALA A 60 6.39 1.54 15.86
N GLY A 61 6.89 0.31 15.79
CA GLY A 61 6.76 -0.56 14.61
C GLY A 61 5.32 -0.96 14.30
N LEU A 62 4.47 -1.17 15.31
CA LEU A 62 3.06 -1.47 15.08
C LEU A 62 2.30 -0.26 14.50
N PHE A 63 2.55 0.93 15.05
CA PHE A 63 1.91 2.17 14.60
C PHE A 63 2.34 2.52 13.16
N MET A 64 3.64 2.45 12.89
CA MET A 64 4.19 2.72 11.54
C MET A 64 3.79 1.63 10.53
N GLY A 65 3.71 0.36 10.95
CA GLY A 65 3.22 -0.73 10.11
C GLY A 65 1.77 -0.52 9.67
N GLY A 66 0.93 -0.01 10.56
CA GLY A 66 -0.43 0.43 10.22
C GLY A 66 -0.44 1.56 9.20
N PHE A 67 0.41 2.57 9.38
CA PHE A 67 0.54 3.70 8.44
C PHE A 67 0.99 3.24 7.05
N TYR A 68 2.03 2.40 6.96
CA TYR A 68 2.54 1.88 5.70
C TYR A 68 1.52 1.01 4.98
N SER A 69 0.82 0.15 5.74
CA SER A 69 -0.25 -0.69 5.23
C SER A 69 -1.40 0.15 4.66
N GLY A 70 -1.86 1.15 5.40
CA GLY A 70 -2.94 2.05 4.98
C GLY A 70 -2.57 2.86 3.73
N ALA A 71 -1.36 3.43 3.69
CA ALA A 71 -0.86 4.17 2.54
C ALA A 71 -0.78 3.29 1.28
N ALA A 72 -0.28 2.06 1.41
CA ALA A 72 -0.20 1.10 0.30
C ALA A 72 -1.59 0.67 -0.21
N ILE A 73 -2.53 0.37 0.68
CA ILE A 73 -3.91 0.03 0.32
C ILE A 73 -4.59 1.20 -0.39
N GLY A 74 -4.43 2.42 0.15
CA GLY A 74 -4.99 3.63 -0.45
C GLY A 74 -4.44 3.90 -1.84
N ALA A 75 -3.11 3.80 -2.01
CA ALA A 75 -2.45 3.94 -3.31
C ALA A 75 -2.97 2.89 -4.32
N TYR A 76 -3.10 1.62 -3.90
CA TYR A 76 -3.64 0.56 -4.74
C TYR A 76 -5.10 0.81 -5.16
N ALA A 77 -5.96 1.22 -4.22
CA ALA A 77 -7.37 1.52 -4.48
C ALA A 77 -7.52 2.70 -5.45
N SER A 78 -6.74 3.77 -5.25
CA SER A 78 -6.66 4.92 -6.16
C SER A 78 -6.26 4.49 -7.56
N LEU A 79 -5.17 3.72 -7.69
CA LEU A 79 -4.66 3.25 -8.98
C LEU A 79 -5.69 2.40 -9.72
N LYS A 80 -6.35 1.47 -9.01
CA LYS A 80 -7.41 0.62 -9.57
C LYS A 80 -8.60 1.44 -10.05
N THR A 81 -9.00 2.44 -9.27
CA THR A 81 -10.14 3.30 -9.60
C THR A 81 -9.83 4.16 -10.83
N SER A 82 -8.67 4.80 -10.87
CA SER A 82 -8.20 5.57 -12.02
C SER A 82 -8.08 4.72 -13.29
N TRP A 83 -7.55 3.49 -13.17
CA TRP A 83 -7.48 2.56 -14.30
C TRP A 83 -8.86 2.17 -14.85
N LEU A 84 -9.81 1.87 -13.95
CA LEU A 84 -11.18 1.55 -14.36
C LEU A 84 -11.88 2.75 -15.01
N ALA A 85 -11.66 3.95 -14.48
CA ALA A 85 -12.18 5.19 -15.04
C ALA A 85 -11.65 5.42 -16.46
N LEU A 86 -10.34 5.25 -16.68
CA LEU A 86 -9.72 5.35 -18.01
C LEU A 86 -10.29 4.32 -18.99
N ARG A 87 -10.47 3.06 -18.58
CA ARG A 87 -11.10 2.02 -19.43
C ARG A 87 -12.53 2.39 -19.82
N LYS A 88 -13.35 2.82 -18.86
CA LYS A 88 -14.74 3.26 -19.13
C LYS A 88 -14.79 4.49 -20.03
N GLN A 89 -13.85 5.42 -19.89
CA GLN A 89 -13.74 6.59 -20.75
C GLN A 89 -13.39 6.20 -22.20
N GLY A 90 -12.52 5.20 -22.37
CA GLY A 90 -12.22 4.60 -23.67
C GLY A 90 -13.46 4.00 -24.32
N GLU A 91 -14.21 3.16 -23.59
CA GLU A 91 -15.46 2.55 -24.07
C GLU A 91 -16.54 3.59 -24.41
N TYR A 92 -16.66 4.67 -23.63
CA TYR A 92 -17.59 5.78 -23.91
C TYR A 92 -17.24 6.51 -25.21
N LYS A 93 -15.94 6.68 -25.51
CA LYS A 93 -15.49 7.25 -26.78
C LYS A 93 -15.74 6.31 -27.97
N THR A 94 -15.73 4.99 -27.78
CA THR A 94 -15.90 4.02 -28.87
C THR A 94 -17.36 3.71 -29.20
N LYS A 95 -18.27 3.70 -28.21
CA LYS A 95 -19.66 3.26 -28.44
C LYS A 95 -20.67 4.36 -28.74
N GLY A 96 -20.31 5.64 -28.64
CA GLY A 96 -21.29 6.73 -28.75
C GLY A 96 -22.34 6.66 -27.64
N LYS A 97 -22.91 7.80 -27.25
CA LYS A 97 -23.90 7.80 -26.18
C LYS A 97 -25.12 6.96 -26.60
N PRO A 98 -25.58 5.95 -25.82
CA PRO A 98 -26.96 5.51 -25.95
C PRO A 98 -27.82 6.68 -25.48
N TYR A 99 -28.55 7.28 -26.44
CA TYR A 99 -29.57 8.29 -26.19
C TYR A 99 -30.73 7.68 -25.39
#